data_AF-A0A926FFY9-F1
#
_entry.id   AF-A0A926FFY9-F1
#
_cell.length_a   1.000
_cell.length_b   1.000
_cell.length_c   1.000
_cell.angle_alpha   90.00
_cell.angle_beta   90.00
_cell.angle_gamma   90.00
#
_symmetry.space_group_name_H-M   'P 1'
#
loop_
_entity.id
_entity.type
_entity.pdbx_description
1 polymer ?
#
loop_
_entity_poly.entity_id
_entity_poly.type
_entity_poly.pdbx_seq_one_letter_code
_entity_poly.pdbx_strand_id
1 'polypeptide(L)'
;MNERERLIKLIDDFGDDVALCDVCNRPREDCEGCTNEQLADYLLKNGVIVPPVNVGGIVWVIYNKCVMSANVLAVYVDKSGGMFDLKILTEGLKSIVNKDYTFDMVYTTKEQAEKALKGGAE
;
A
#
# COMPACT_ATOMS: atom_id res chain seq x y z
N MET A 1 -3.84 0.30 10.08
CA MET A 1 -2.38 0.39 9.96
C MET A 1 -2.07 1.50 8.98
N ASN A 2 -1.32 2.50 9.40
CA ASN A 2 -0.96 3.64 8.55
C ASN A 2 0.20 3.28 7.60
N GLU A 3 0.55 4.21 6.69
CA GLU A 3 1.61 3.99 5.69
C GLU A 3 2.98 3.72 6.33
N ARG A 4 3.31 4.45 7.40
CA ARG A 4 4.57 4.32 8.15
C ARG A 4 4.71 2.95 8.78
N GLU A 5 3.68 2.49 9.50
CA GLU A 5 3.66 1.16 10.14
C GLU A 5 3.79 0.03 9.11
N ARG A 6 3.16 0.18 7.94
CA ARG A 6 3.30 -0.77 6.83
C ARG A 6 4.72 -0.83 6.30
N LEU A 7 5.38 0.32 6.14
CA LEU A 7 6.75 0.37 5.66
C LEU A 7 7.72 -0.26 6.66
N ILE A 8 7.56 0.04 7.95
CA ILE A 8 8.39 -0.56 9.02
C ILE A 8 8.28 -2.08 8.95
N LYS A 9 7.05 -2.62 8.89
CA LYS A 9 6.84 -4.06 8.79
C LYS A 9 7.47 -4.67 7.53
N LEU A 10 7.38 -3.98 6.39
CA LEU A 10 8.05 -4.44 5.16
C LEU A 10 9.56 -4.50 5.33
N ILE A 11 10.16 -3.50 6.00
CA ILE A 11 11.60 -3.50 6.30
C ILE A 11 11.95 -4.65 7.25
N ASP A 12 11.17 -4.84 8.32
CA ASP A 12 11.36 -5.94 9.28
C ASP A 12 11.29 -7.31 8.60
N ASP A 13 10.33 -7.50 7.70
CA ASP A 13 10.12 -8.76 6.97
C ASP A 13 11.28 -9.10 6.00
N PHE A 14 12.06 -8.10 5.56
CA PHE A 14 13.24 -8.30 4.68
C PHE A 14 14.48 -8.83 5.42
N GLY A 15 14.53 -8.71 6.76
CA GLY A 15 15.62 -9.18 7.62
C GLY A 15 16.71 -8.14 7.95
N ASP A 16 17.53 -8.45 8.96
CA ASP A 16 18.53 -7.57 9.59
C ASP A 16 19.66 -7.03 8.67
N ASP A 17 19.67 -7.42 7.39
CA ASP A 17 20.75 -7.10 6.44
C ASP A 17 20.58 -5.75 5.72
N VAL A 18 19.57 -4.94 6.05
CA VAL A 18 19.42 -3.59 5.48
C VAL A 18 20.38 -2.62 6.18
N ALA A 19 21.69 -2.84 6.01
CA ALA A 19 22.76 -1.98 6.51
C ALA A 19 22.88 -0.71 5.65
N LEU A 20 21.91 0.21 5.76
CA LEU A 20 21.98 1.52 5.10
C LEU A 20 22.65 2.55 6.02
N CYS A 21 23.94 2.33 6.30
CA CYS A 21 24.82 3.31 6.97
C CYS A 21 24.85 4.66 6.21
N ASP A 22 24.58 4.64 4.90
CA ASP A 22 24.51 5.84 4.05
C ASP A 22 23.29 6.73 4.35
N VAL A 23 22.27 6.22 5.05
CA VAL A 23 21.04 6.97 5.38
C VAL A 23 21.19 7.82 6.63
N CYS A 24 21.98 7.38 7.61
CA CYS A 24 22.06 8.05 8.91
C CYS A 24 23.06 9.22 8.94
N ASN A 25 24.03 9.26 8.00
CA ASN A 25 25.08 10.29 7.93
C ASN A 25 25.80 10.53 9.29
N ARG A 26 25.77 9.51 10.17
CA ARG A 26 26.36 9.52 11.52
C ARG A 26 27.73 8.85 11.50
N PRO A 27 28.62 9.15 12.46
CA PRO A 27 29.88 8.43 12.63
C PRO A 27 29.63 6.93 12.74
N ARG A 28 30.55 6.12 12.21
CA ARG A 28 30.44 4.65 12.17
C ARG A 28 30.19 4.00 13.54
N GLU A 29 30.60 4.69 14.60
CA GLU A 29 30.45 4.31 16.02
C GLU A 29 29.01 4.39 16.53
N ASP A 30 28.14 5.19 15.89
CA ASP A 30 26.72 5.35 16.22
C ASP A 30 25.79 4.55 15.27
N CYS A 31 26.37 3.73 14.37
CA CYS A 31 25.65 3.03 13.31
C CYS A 31 24.82 1.83 13.81
N GLU A 32 25.14 1.27 14.99
CA GLU A 32 24.35 0.22 15.64
C GLU A 32 22.95 0.69 16.10
N GLY A 33 22.66 2.00 16.03
CA GLY A 33 21.40 2.60 16.47
C GLY A 33 20.43 3.01 15.34
N CYS A 34 20.68 2.65 14.08
CA CYS A 34 19.75 2.95 12.99
C CYS A 34 18.57 1.98 13.05
N THR A 35 17.42 2.44 13.56
CA THR A 35 16.23 1.59 13.69
C THR A 35 15.42 1.58 12.40
N ASN A 36 14.63 0.53 12.18
CA ASN A 36 13.77 0.41 10.99
C ASN A 36 12.73 1.54 10.89
N GLU A 37 12.37 2.14 12.02
CA GLU A 37 11.56 3.37 12.07
C GLU A 37 12.25 4.57 11.41
N GLN A 38 13.54 4.80 11.68
CA GLN A 38 14.28 5.91 11.10
C GLN A 38 14.46 5.74 9.59
N LEU A 39 14.69 4.51 9.15
CA LEU A 39 14.75 4.17 7.73
C LEU A 39 13.39 4.42 7.06
N ALA A 40 12.30 3.96 7.66
CA ALA A 40 10.95 4.22 7.15
C ALA A 40 10.68 5.73 7.02
N ASP A 41 11.02 6.52 8.05
CA ASP A 41 10.83 7.97 8.02
C ASP A 41 11.68 8.64 6.92
N TYR A 42 12.93 8.21 6.73
CA TYR A 42 13.78 8.70 5.65
C TYR A 42 13.21 8.37 4.27
N LEU A 43 12.78 7.12 4.05
CA LEU A 43 12.23 6.67 2.77
C LEU A 43 10.95 7.44 2.42
N LEU A 44 10.03 7.59 3.38
CA LEU A 44 8.81 8.37 3.18
C LEU A 44 9.11 9.85 2.88
N LYS A 45 10.07 10.45 3.60
CA LYS A 45 10.51 11.83 3.35
C LYS A 45 11.08 12.01 1.93
N ASN A 46 11.67 10.97 1.36
CA ASN A 46 12.22 10.98 0.00
C ASN A 46 11.24 10.45 -1.07
N GLY A 47 9.95 10.32 -0.74
CA GLY A 47 8.90 10.02 -1.70
C GLY A 47 8.80 8.54 -2.10
N VAL A 48 9.30 7.63 -1.26
CA VAL A 48 9.04 6.20 -1.44
C VAL A 48 7.54 5.94 -1.28
N ILE A 49 6.95 5.30 -2.30
CA ILE A 49 5.54 4.95 -2.33
C ILE A 49 5.36 3.56 -1.74
N VAL A 50 4.45 3.43 -0.77
CA VAL A 50 4.11 2.14 -0.18
C VAL A 50 2.71 1.73 -0.64
N PRO A 51 2.55 0.61 -1.37
CA PRO A 51 1.23 0.14 -1.80
C PRO A 51 0.30 -0.18 -0.64
N PRO A 52 -0.99 0.23 -0.67
CA PRO A 52 -1.93 0.06 0.45
C PRO A 52 -2.13 -1.40 0.87
N VAL A 53 -1.93 -2.34 -0.05
CA VAL A 53 -2.00 -3.79 0.18
C VAL A 53 -0.96 -4.55 -0.65
N ASN A 54 -0.70 -5.80 -0.28
CA ASN A 54 0.15 -6.71 -1.03
C ASN A 54 -0.60 -7.40 -2.19
N VAL A 55 0.16 -7.90 -3.18
CA VAL A 55 -0.36 -8.82 -4.21
C VAL A 55 -0.94 -10.06 -3.52
N GLY A 56 -2.10 -10.53 -4.01
CA GLY A 56 -2.89 -11.60 -3.39
C GLY A 56 -3.77 -11.14 -2.23
N GLY A 57 -3.63 -9.88 -1.77
CA GLY A 57 -4.52 -9.27 -0.79
C GLY A 57 -5.91 -8.95 -1.34
N ILE A 58 -6.83 -8.65 -0.43
CA ILE A 58 -8.19 -8.21 -0.75
C ILE A 58 -8.32 -6.71 -0.50
N VAL A 59 -8.90 -6.01 -1.47
CA VAL A 59 -9.34 -4.62 -1.35
C VAL A 59 -10.84 -4.52 -1.62
N TRP A 60 -11.41 -3.38 -1.27
CA TRP A 60 -12.78 -3.00 -1.59
C TRP A 60 -12.75 -1.86 -2.61
N VAL A 61 -13.62 -1.96 -3.61
CA VAL A 61 -13.73 -0.95 -4.67
C VAL A 61 -15.19 -0.60 -4.91
N ILE A 62 -15.40 0.60 -5.42
CA ILE A 62 -16.69 1.00 -5.96
C ILE A 62 -16.73 0.61 -7.44
N TYR A 63 -17.60 -0.32 -7.79
CA TYR A 63 -17.80 -0.79 -9.15
C TYR A 63 -19.30 -0.77 -9.47
N ASN A 64 -19.70 -0.08 -10.55
CA ASN A 64 -21.10 0.09 -10.93
C ASN A 64 -22.02 0.56 -9.77
N LYS A 65 -21.55 1.53 -8.97
CA LYS A 65 -22.26 2.08 -7.80
C LYS A 65 -22.51 1.06 -6.67
N CYS A 66 -21.79 -0.05 -6.67
CA CYS A 66 -21.81 -1.03 -5.60
C CYS A 66 -20.41 -1.21 -5.01
N VAL A 67 -20.35 -1.54 -3.72
CA VAL A 67 -19.10 -1.92 -3.06
C VAL A 67 -18.85 -3.40 -3.33
N MET A 68 -17.70 -3.71 -3.92
CA MET A 68 -17.28 -5.06 -4.28
C MET A 68 -15.90 -5.35 -3.70
N SER A 69 -15.65 -6.60 -3.31
CA SER A 69 -14.31 -7.04 -2.98
C SER A 69 -13.54 -7.37 -4.26
N ALA A 70 -12.23 -7.17 -4.24
CA ALA A 70 -11.36 -7.50 -5.35
C ALA A 70 -10.04 -8.07 -4.84
N ASN A 71 -9.52 -9.09 -5.54
CA ASN A 71 -8.18 -9.60 -5.29
C ASN A 71 -7.17 -8.77 -6.08
N VAL A 72 -6.07 -8.39 -5.42
CA VAL A 72 -4.95 -7.73 -6.09
C VAL A 72 -4.12 -8.74 -6.86
N LEU A 73 -4.04 -8.59 -8.17
CA LEU A 73 -3.26 -9.46 -9.06
C LEU A 73 -1.86 -8.92 -9.32
N ALA A 74 -1.73 -7.59 -9.47
CA ALA A 74 -0.46 -6.92 -9.65
C ALA A 74 -0.53 -5.49 -9.12
N VAL A 75 0.64 -4.93 -8.81
CA VAL A 75 0.83 -3.54 -8.40
C VAL A 75 1.85 -2.91 -9.34
N TYR A 76 1.53 -1.74 -9.88
CA TYR A 76 2.42 -0.94 -10.70
C TYR A 76 2.67 0.38 -9.99
N VAL A 77 3.93 0.80 -9.91
CA VAL A 77 4.32 2.06 -9.28
C VAL A 77 5.23 2.82 -10.22
N ASP A 78 4.93 4.09 -10.44
CA ASP A 78 5.77 5.01 -11.17
C ASP A 78 5.88 6.36 -10.43
N LYS A 79 6.45 7.38 -11.08
CA LYS A 79 6.64 8.71 -10.48
C LYS A 79 5.34 9.47 -10.21
N SER A 80 4.24 9.07 -10.84
CA SER A 80 2.92 9.72 -10.75
C SER A 80 2.00 9.07 -9.72
N GLY A 81 2.30 7.85 -9.27
CA GLY A 81 1.54 7.14 -8.25
C GLY A 81 1.58 5.63 -8.44
N GLY A 82 0.51 4.97 -8.02
CA GLY A 82 0.38 3.53 -8.14
C GLY A 82 -0.97 3.08 -8.68
N MET A 83 -0.96 1.97 -9.39
CA MET A 83 -2.12 1.32 -10.00
C MET A 83 -2.16 -0.17 -9.68
N PHE A 84 -3.34 -0.75 -9.79
CA PHE A 84 -3.61 -2.15 -9.54
C PHE A 84 -4.25 -2.85 -10.74
N ASP A 85 -3.80 -4.08 -11.00
CA ASP A 85 -4.64 -5.06 -11.69
C ASP A 85 -5.50 -5.77 -10.64
N LEU A 86 -6.81 -5.61 -10.73
CA LEU A 86 -7.77 -6.16 -9.78
C LEU A 86 -8.65 -7.23 -10.42
N LYS A 87 -8.89 -8.32 -9.68
CA LYS A 87 -9.95 -9.29 -9.98
C LYS A 87 -11.16 -9.00 -9.10
N ILE A 88 -12.15 -8.31 -9.65
CA ILE A 88 -13.40 -7.96 -8.96
C ILE A 88 -14.25 -9.23 -8.79
N LEU A 89 -14.64 -9.50 -7.56
CA LEU A 89 -15.46 -10.64 -7.18
C LEU A 89 -16.94 -10.23 -7.20
N THR A 90 -17.66 -10.71 -8.19
CA THR A 90 -19.10 -10.47 -8.35
C THR A 90 -19.88 -11.72 -7.96
N GLU A 91 -20.82 -11.62 -7.03
CA GLU A 91 -21.67 -12.75 -6.65
C GLU A 91 -22.51 -13.22 -7.85
N GLY A 92 -22.40 -14.50 -8.22
CA GLY A 92 -23.18 -15.12 -9.29
C GLY A 92 -22.79 -14.76 -10.73
N LEU A 93 -21.78 -13.91 -10.94
CA LEU A 93 -21.27 -13.52 -12.25
C LEU A 93 -19.79 -13.91 -12.42
N LYS A 94 -19.34 -14.01 -13.69
CA LYS A 94 -17.91 -14.20 -13.99
C LYS A 94 -17.13 -13.02 -13.42
N SER A 95 -16.09 -13.32 -12.65
CA SER A 95 -15.16 -12.31 -12.13
C SER A 95 -14.57 -11.47 -13.28
N ILE A 96 -14.45 -10.17 -13.06
CA ILE A 96 -13.92 -9.22 -14.04
C ILE A 96 -12.50 -8.84 -13.63
N VAL A 97 -11.57 -8.84 -14.59
CA VAL A 97 -10.25 -8.25 -14.40
C VAL A 97 -10.30 -6.81 -14.88
N ASN A 98 -9.96 -5.87 -14.02
CA ASN A 98 -9.94 -4.44 -14.32
C ASN A 98 -8.58 -3.84 -13.89
N LYS A 99 -7.99 -3.00 -14.74
CA LYS A 99 -6.65 -2.43 -14.59
C LYS A 99 -6.64 -0.92 -14.30
N ASP A 100 -7.82 -0.30 -14.25
CA ASP A 100 -7.96 1.16 -14.18
C ASP A 100 -8.10 1.67 -12.73
N TYR A 101 -7.63 0.91 -11.73
CA TYR A 101 -7.74 1.27 -10.32
C TYR A 101 -6.42 1.84 -9.79
N THR A 102 -6.43 3.12 -9.43
CA THR A 102 -5.34 3.79 -8.72
C THR A 102 -5.44 3.58 -7.21
N PHE A 103 -4.38 3.92 -6.47
CA PHE A 103 -4.31 3.72 -5.02
C PHE A 103 -5.40 4.47 -4.22
N ASP A 104 -5.88 5.60 -4.71
CA ASP A 104 -6.95 6.40 -4.13
C ASP A 104 -8.37 5.85 -4.40
N MET A 105 -8.50 4.91 -5.34
CA MET A 105 -9.78 4.28 -5.69
C MET A 105 -10.02 2.95 -4.97
N VAL A 106 -9.07 2.49 -4.15
CA VAL A 106 -9.16 1.26 -3.38
C VAL A 106 -9.28 1.53 -1.89
N TYR A 107 -10.04 0.71 -1.21
CA TYR A 107 -10.26 0.80 0.23
C TYR A 107 -9.83 -0.48 0.92
N THR A 108 -9.22 -0.35 2.10
CA THR A 108 -8.75 -1.52 2.87
C THR A 108 -9.87 -2.18 3.66
N THR A 109 -10.98 -1.49 3.88
CA THR A 109 -12.18 -2.05 4.54
C THR A 109 -13.43 -1.74 3.74
N LYS A 110 -14.47 -2.55 3.95
CA LYS A 110 -15.76 -2.38 3.29
C LYS A 110 -16.42 -1.08 3.72
N GLU A 111 -16.32 -0.75 5.00
CA GLU A 111 -16.93 0.43 5.62
C GLU A 111 -16.36 1.72 5.02
N GLN A 112 -15.05 1.76 4.75
CA GLN A 112 -14.41 2.88 4.06
C GLN A 112 -15.01 3.08 2.66
N ALA A 113 -15.16 2.01 1.88
CA ALA A 113 -15.76 2.06 0.55
C ALA A 113 -17.24 2.47 0.60
N GLU A 114 -18.01 1.96 1.57
CA GLU A 114 -19.43 2.31 1.75
C GLU A 114 -19.61 3.77 2.15
N LYS A 115 -18.71 4.32 2.99
CA LYS A 115 -18.70 5.75 3.34
C LYS A 115 -18.41 6.62 2.11
N ALA A 116 -17.39 6.24 1.32
CA ALA A 116 -17.04 6.96 0.10
C ALA A 116 -18.17 6.92 -0.96
N LEU A 117 -18.84 5.77 -1.11
CA LEU A 117 -19.98 5.62 -2.04
C LEU A 117 -21.15 6.55 -1.70
N LYS A 118 -21.36 6.86 -0.42
CA LYS A 118 -22.41 7.77 0.06
C LYS A 118 -22.04 9.25 -0.10
N GLY A 119 -20.89 9.58 -0.70
CA GLY A 119 -20.41 10.95 -0.86
C GLY A 119 -19.77 11.54 0.41
N GLY A 120 -19.41 10.70 1.38
CA GLY A 120 -18.71 11.14 2.58
C GLY A 120 -17.23 11.36 2.32
N ALA A 121 -16.86 12.58 1.92
CA ALA A 121 -15.51 13.08 2.16
C ALA A 121 -15.29 13.17 3.70
N GLU A 122 -14.07 12.90 4.16
CA GLU A 122 -13.65 13.30 5.51
C GLU A 122 -13.68 14.81 5.67
#